data_AF-A0A179SF36-F1
#
_entry.id   AF-A0A179SF36-F1
#
_cell.length_a   1.000
_cell.length_b   1.000
_cell.length_c   1.000
_cell.angle_alpha   90.00
_cell.angle_beta   90.00
_cell.angle_gamma   90.00
#
_symmetry.space_group_name_H-M   'P 1'
#
loop_
_entity.id
_entity.type
_entity.pdbx_description
1 polymer ?
#
loop_
_entity_poly.entity_id
_entity_poly.type
_entity_poly.pdbx_seq_one_letter_code
_entity_poly.pdbx_strand_id
1 'polypeptide(L)'
;MFLRSSLGSSIALVAWIAFGFTAQPHREQATPQDPVLLSGLEADLASRTCDGIRIDADRFRAFSSRTQLNHADFFQKTRSVRLQAALDELDTRLKRDRQGACAAIWVSYGPGSTLQLLRRA
;
A
#
# COMPACT_ATOMS: atom_id res chain seq x y z
N MET A 1 -61.41 42.01 -4.02
CA MET A 1 -60.28 41.80 -4.96
C MET A 1 -59.17 41.10 -4.19
N PHE A 2 -58.63 40.03 -4.77
CA PHE A 2 -57.83 38.98 -4.13
C PHE A 2 -56.52 39.42 -3.44
N LEU A 3 -56.12 38.59 -2.47
CA LEU A 3 -54.91 38.59 -1.65
C LEU A 3 -53.63 38.97 -2.41
N ARG A 4 -52.73 39.69 -1.73
CA ARG A 4 -51.30 39.73 -2.10
C ARG A 4 -50.45 39.25 -0.92
N SER A 5 -49.68 38.24 -1.25
CA SER A 5 -49.02 37.27 -0.39
C SER A 5 -47.87 37.83 0.44
N SER A 6 -47.69 37.16 1.58
CA SER A 6 -46.51 37.13 2.43
C SER A 6 -45.21 36.90 1.65
N LEU A 7 -44.17 37.67 1.93
CA LEU A 7 -42.79 37.19 1.89
C LEU A 7 -42.04 37.81 3.09
N GLY A 8 -42.23 37.20 4.25
CA GLY A 8 -41.25 37.30 5.33
C GLY A 8 -39.94 36.73 4.81
N SER A 9 -38.91 37.58 4.72
CA SER A 9 -37.57 37.18 4.29
C SER A 9 -36.89 36.33 5.36
N SER A 10 -37.25 35.05 5.37
CA SER A 10 -36.55 33.97 6.06
C SER A 10 -35.33 33.56 5.22
N ILE A 11 -34.28 34.37 5.18
CA ILE A 11 -32.97 33.95 4.65
C ILE A 11 -31.84 34.58 5.48
N ALA A 12 -31.69 34.11 6.71
CA ALA A 12 -30.43 34.19 7.45
C ALA A 12 -30.15 32.81 8.07
N LEU A 13 -30.29 31.78 7.24
CA LEU A 13 -29.93 30.40 7.58
C LEU A 13 -28.43 30.23 7.37
N VAL A 14 -27.74 29.96 8.47
CA VAL A 14 -26.61 29.03 8.56
C VAL A 14 -25.40 29.37 7.67
N ALA A 15 -24.69 30.44 8.03
CA ALA A 15 -23.27 30.53 7.69
C ALA A 15 -22.44 30.00 8.86
N TRP A 16 -21.54 29.06 8.57
CA TRP A 16 -20.51 28.47 9.44
C TRP A 16 -20.89 27.22 10.25
N ILE A 17 -21.32 26.16 9.55
CA ILE A 17 -20.93 24.80 9.92
C ILE A 17 -19.68 24.44 9.10
N ALA A 18 -18.74 23.74 9.74
CA ALA A 18 -17.53 23.12 9.20
C ALA A 18 -16.21 23.91 9.31
N PHE A 19 -15.85 24.32 10.53
CA PHE A 19 -14.47 24.07 11.00
C PHE A 19 -14.31 22.57 11.30
N GLY A 20 -14.50 21.75 10.28
CA GLY A 20 -14.26 20.32 10.34
C GLY A 20 -12.79 20.05 10.05
N PHE A 21 -12.08 19.55 11.06
CA PHE A 21 -10.89 18.71 10.91
C PHE A 21 -9.90 19.15 9.83
N THR A 22 -9.12 20.21 10.11
CA THR A 22 -7.74 20.23 9.61
C THR A 22 -6.87 19.34 10.51
N ALA A 23 -7.30 18.07 10.69
CA ALA A 23 -6.33 17.01 10.82
C ALA A 23 -5.59 17.05 9.49
N GLN A 24 -4.45 17.77 9.47
CA GLN A 24 -3.56 17.78 8.33
C GLN A 24 -3.41 16.31 7.96
N PRO A 25 -3.86 15.86 6.77
CA PRO A 25 -3.41 14.56 6.32
C PRO A 25 -1.91 14.74 6.34
N HIS A 26 -1.20 14.02 7.21
CA HIS A 26 0.22 13.81 7.01
C HIS A 26 0.28 13.37 5.55
N ARG A 27 0.66 14.29 4.66
CA ARG A 27 1.05 13.96 3.31
C ARG A 27 2.21 13.03 3.59
N GLU A 28 1.94 11.73 3.61
CA GLU A 28 2.94 10.69 3.73
C GLU A 28 3.77 10.83 2.46
N GLN A 29 4.76 11.72 2.58
CA GLN A 29 5.81 11.89 1.61
C GLN A 29 6.41 10.51 1.44
N ALA A 30 6.52 10.08 0.19
CA ALA A 30 7.16 8.81 -0.14
C ALA A 30 8.41 8.68 0.71
N THR A 31 8.42 7.72 1.62
CA THR A 31 9.57 7.59 2.49
C THR A 31 10.71 7.09 1.61
N PRO A 32 11.96 7.53 1.83
CA PRO A 32 13.10 7.00 1.08
C PRO A 32 13.21 5.47 1.13
N GLN A 33 12.53 4.84 2.09
CA GLN A 33 12.50 3.40 2.33
C GLN A 33 11.37 2.68 1.58
N ASP A 34 10.39 3.38 1.02
CA ASP A 34 9.27 2.80 0.26
C ASP A 34 9.69 1.78 -0.82
N PRO A 35 10.70 2.02 -1.68
CA PRO A 35 11.08 1.03 -2.69
C PRO A 35 11.67 -0.24 -2.09
N VAL A 36 12.33 -0.13 -0.93
CA VAL A 36 12.93 -1.27 -0.23
C VAL A 36 11.86 -2.05 0.53
N LEU A 37 10.93 -1.36 1.17
CA LEU A 37 9.75 -1.96 1.79
C LEU A 37 8.90 -2.70 0.76
N LEU A 38 8.72 -2.12 -0.43
CA LEU A 38 8.00 -2.75 -1.52
C LEU A 38 8.62 -4.11 -1.86
N SER A 39 9.93 -4.20 -2.05
CA SER A 39 10.57 -5.48 -2.38
C SER A 39 10.30 -6.60 -1.37
N GLY A 40 10.32 -6.28 -0.06
CA GLY A 40 10.01 -7.26 0.97
C GLY A 40 8.53 -7.65 0.99
N LEU A 41 7.63 -6.69 0.79
CA LEU A 41 6.18 -6.92 0.77
C LEU A 41 5.71 -7.66 -0.48
N GLU A 42 6.32 -7.41 -1.65
CA GLU A 42 6.04 -8.16 -2.88
C GLU A 42 6.46 -9.63 -2.74
N ALA A 43 7.63 -9.89 -2.15
CA ALA A 43 8.09 -11.24 -1.87
C ALA A 43 7.19 -11.95 -0.84
N ASP A 44 6.76 -11.26 0.21
CA ASP A 44 5.80 -11.81 1.19
C ASP A 44 4.45 -12.12 0.55
N LEU A 45 3.88 -11.21 -0.23
CA LEU A 45 2.63 -11.41 -0.96
C LEU A 45 2.72 -12.61 -1.91
N ALA A 46 3.82 -12.73 -2.65
CA ALA A 46 4.06 -13.85 -3.54
C ALA A 46 4.14 -15.18 -2.81
N SER A 47 4.82 -15.23 -1.66
CA SER A 47 4.93 -16.47 -0.88
C SER A 47 3.58 -17.00 -0.38
N ARG A 48 2.57 -16.13 -0.26
CA ARG A 48 1.21 -16.48 0.16
C ARG A 48 0.29 -16.82 -1.02
N THR A 49 0.60 -16.31 -2.21
CA THR A 49 -0.30 -16.34 -3.36
C THR A 49 0.16 -17.29 -4.46
N CYS A 50 1.48 -17.48 -4.60
CA CYS A 50 2.09 -18.27 -5.66
C CYS A 50 2.41 -19.69 -5.20
N ASP A 51 1.89 -20.67 -5.94
CA ASP A 51 2.07 -22.09 -5.64
C ASP A 51 3.57 -22.49 -5.72
N GLY A 52 4.06 -23.18 -4.71
CA GLY A 52 5.44 -23.69 -4.66
C GLY A 52 6.52 -22.62 -4.40
N ILE A 53 6.15 -21.37 -4.11
CA ILE A 53 7.09 -20.29 -3.75
C ILE A 53 7.00 -20.04 -2.24
N ARG A 54 8.14 -19.90 -1.56
CA ARG A 54 8.23 -19.55 -0.14
C ARG A 54 9.25 -18.45 0.10
N ILE A 55 9.06 -17.66 1.16
CA ILE A 55 10.12 -16.77 1.67
C ILE A 55 11.30 -17.63 2.11
N ASP A 56 12.50 -17.25 1.66
CA ASP A 56 13.74 -17.73 2.25
C ASP A 56 14.04 -16.89 3.50
N ALA A 57 13.79 -17.46 4.68
CA ALA A 57 13.88 -16.74 5.95
C ALA A 57 15.29 -16.18 6.24
N ASP A 58 16.34 -16.90 5.83
CA ASP A 58 17.71 -16.49 6.07
C ASP A 58 18.08 -15.32 5.16
N ARG A 59 17.71 -15.40 3.88
CA ARG A 59 17.91 -14.30 2.92
C ARG A 59 17.07 -13.08 3.24
N PHE A 60 15.82 -13.29 3.66
CA PHE A 60 14.94 -12.20 4.08
C PHE A 60 15.46 -11.49 5.33
N ARG A 61 15.97 -12.24 6.32
CA ARG A 61 16.61 -11.67 7.51
C ARG A 61 17.89 -10.90 7.16
N ALA A 62 18.72 -11.44 6.26
CA ALA A 62 19.92 -10.75 5.79
C ALA A 62 19.57 -9.47 5.00
N PHE A 63 18.50 -9.50 4.20
CA PHE A 63 17.96 -8.33 3.52
C PHE A 63 17.51 -7.27 4.53
N SER A 64 16.63 -7.62 5.47
CA SER A 64 16.08 -6.68 6.45
C SER A 64 17.18 -6.07 7.33
N SER A 65 18.19 -6.86 7.72
CA SER A 65 19.36 -6.36 8.45
C SER A 65 20.17 -5.35 7.64
N ARG A 66 20.43 -5.61 6.35
CA ARG A 66 21.20 -4.68 5.49
C ARG A 66 20.47 -3.38 5.22
N THR A 67 19.14 -3.43 5.14
CA THR A 67 18.30 -2.27 4.85
C THR A 67 17.83 -1.54 6.11
N GLN A 68 18.25 -2.03 7.29
CA GLN A 68 17.84 -1.52 8.59
C GLN A 68 16.32 -1.50 8.80
N LEU A 69 15.62 -2.41 8.11
CA LEU A 69 14.17 -2.60 8.24
C LEU A 69 13.89 -3.70 9.27
N ASN A 70 12.93 -3.44 10.14
CA ASN A 70 12.44 -4.39 11.12
C ASN A 70 11.01 -4.84 10.80
N HIS A 71 10.50 -5.80 11.57
CA HIS A 71 9.15 -6.33 11.40
C HIS A 71 8.06 -5.24 11.49
N ALA A 72 8.23 -4.24 12.36
CA ALA A 72 7.27 -3.15 12.49
C ALA A 72 7.22 -2.29 11.22
N ASP A 73 8.35 -2.10 10.54
CA ASP A 73 8.40 -1.37 9.27
C ASP A 73 7.59 -2.08 8.17
N PHE A 74 7.63 -3.41 8.13
CA PHE A 74 6.87 -4.18 7.14
C PHE A 74 5.37 -4.28 7.47
N PHE A 75 5.02 -4.47 8.75
CA PHE A 75 3.67 -4.96 9.10
C PHE A 75 2.91 -4.13 10.13
N GLN A 76 3.55 -3.17 10.80
CA GLN A 76 2.90 -2.38 11.87
C GLN A 76 2.77 -0.89 11.52
N LYS A 77 3.70 -0.34 10.74
CA LYS A 77 3.65 1.06 10.32
C LYS A 77 2.61 1.28 9.22
N THR A 78 1.97 2.46 9.27
CA THR A 78 1.12 2.94 8.17
C THR A 78 1.94 3.01 6.89
N ARG A 79 1.40 2.48 5.81
CA ARG A 79 2.04 2.49 4.49
C ARG A 79 1.74 3.81 3.82
N SER A 80 2.76 4.38 3.17
CA SER A 80 2.55 5.52 2.29
C SER A 80 1.54 5.18 1.20
N VAL A 81 0.77 6.19 0.77
CA VAL A 81 -0.22 6.04 -0.30
C VAL A 81 0.39 5.44 -1.58
N ARG A 82 1.65 5.79 -1.90
CA ARG A 82 2.35 5.26 -3.07
C ARG A 82 2.73 3.79 -2.90
N LEU A 83 3.23 3.41 -1.73
CA LEU A 83 3.54 2.02 -1.42
C LEU A 83 2.28 1.15 -1.49
N GLN A 84 1.18 1.64 -0.91
CA GLN A 84 -0.11 0.94 -0.96
C GLN A 84 -0.61 0.80 -2.40
N ALA A 85 -0.56 1.86 -3.21
CA ALA A 85 -0.96 1.80 -4.62
C ALA A 85 -0.14 0.80 -5.44
N ALA A 86 1.17 0.68 -5.19
CA ALA A 86 2.03 -0.29 -5.86
C ALA A 86 1.65 -1.75 -5.48
N LEU A 87 1.31 -1.99 -4.22
CA LEU A 87 0.85 -3.30 -3.75
C LEU A 87 -0.54 -3.65 -4.29
N ASP A 88 -1.46 -2.69 -4.35
CA ASP A 88 -2.81 -2.88 -4.90
C ASP A 88 -2.76 -3.21 -6.39
N GLU A 89 -1.85 -2.56 -7.13
CA GLU A 89 -1.59 -2.86 -8.53
C GLU A 89 -0.99 -4.27 -8.70
N LEU A 90 -0.05 -4.68 -7.82
CA LEU A 90 0.46 -6.05 -7.85
C LEU A 90 -0.64 -7.09 -7.54
N ASP A 91 -1.46 -6.84 -6.52
CA ASP A 91 -2.60 -7.69 -6.17
C ASP A 91 -3.60 -7.80 -7.33
N THR A 92 -3.88 -6.68 -8.01
CA THR A 92 -4.71 -6.66 -9.23
C THR A 92 -4.11 -7.52 -10.34
N ARG A 93 -2.79 -7.46 -10.55
CA ARG A 93 -2.11 -8.32 -11.52
C ARG A 93 -2.17 -9.79 -11.13
N LEU A 94 -1.96 -10.12 -9.86
CA LEU A 94 -2.07 -11.50 -9.35
C LEU A 94 -3.48 -12.06 -9.54
N LYS A 95 -4.52 -11.23 -9.39
CA LYS A 95 -5.92 -11.61 -9.65
C LYS A 95 -6.21 -11.81 -11.14
N ARG A 96 -5.61 -11.00 -12.02
CA ARG A 96 -5.84 -11.05 -13.47
C ARG A 96 -5.06 -12.17 -14.15
N ASP A 97 -3.77 -12.27 -13.86
CA ASP A 97 -2.83 -13.25 -14.42
C ASP A 97 -1.87 -13.70 -13.32
N ARG A 98 -2.35 -14.64 -12.51
CA ARG A 98 -1.59 -15.19 -11.39
C ARG A 98 -0.27 -15.81 -11.86
N GLN A 99 -0.30 -16.56 -12.95
CA GLN A 99 0.88 -17.31 -13.41
C GLN A 99 1.97 -16.37 -13.94
N GLY A 100 1.59 -15.39 -14.77
CA GLY A 100 2.53 -14.39 -15.27
C GLY A 100 3.10 -13.50 -14.17
N ALA A 101 2.25 -13.05 -13.23
CA ALA A 101 2.70 -12.25 -12.09
C ALA A 101 3.65 -13.03 -11.17
N CYS A 102 3.33 -14.27 -10.83
CA CYS A 102 4.21 -15.12 -10.02
C CYS A 102 5.55 -15.41 -10.71
N ALA A 103 5.54 -15.63 -12.03
CA ALA A 103 6.77 -15.81 -12.80
C ALA A 103 7.65 -14.55 -12.79
N ALA A 104 7.03 -13.37 -12.96
CA ALA A 104 7.75 -12.09 -12.92
C ALA A 104 8.38 -11.84 -11.53
N ILE A 105 7.64 -12.07 -10.45
CA ILE A 105 8.17 -11.98 -9.08
C ILE A 105 9.33 -12.97 -8.88
N TRP A 106 9.19 -14.21 -9.36
CA TRP A 106 10.24 -15.22 -9.24
C TRP A 106 11.54 -14.80 -9.93
N VAL A 107 11.46 -14.12 -11.08
CA VAL A 107 12.64 -13.56 -11.74
C VAL A 107 13.29 -12.46 -10.88
N SER A 108 12.49 -11.59 -10.26
CA SER A 108 12.99 -10.48 -9.45
C SER A 108 13.58 -10.91 -8.09
N TYR A 109 13.02 -11.95 -7.48
CA TYR A 109 13.31 -12.28 -6.07
C TYR A 109 13.75 -13.73 -5.84
N GLY A 110 13.78 -14.57 -6.87
CA GLY A 110 14.24 -15.95 -6.78
C GLY A 110 15.76 -16.12 -6.79
N PRO A 111 16.25 -17.37 -6.89
CA PRO A 111 17.67 -17.68 -6.97
C PRO A 111 18.35 -16.95 -8.14
N GLY A 112 19.53 -16.39 -7.87
CA GLY A 112 20.30 -15.63 -8.86
C GLY A 112 19.91 -14.16 -8.97
N SER A 113 18.80 -13.72 -8.37
CA SER A 113 18.50 -12.29 -8.27
C SER A 113 19.41 -11.59 -7.25
N THR A 114 19.45 -10.25 -7.26
CA THR A 114 20.26 -9.47 -6.31
C THR A 114 19.76 -9.62 -4.86
N LEU A 115 18.45 -9.80 -4.68
CA LEU A 115 17.81 -9.82 -3.36
C LEU A 115 17.59 -11.24 -2.82
N GLN A 116 17.35 -12.24 -3.70
CA GLN A 116 17.17 -13.66 -3.36
C GLN A 116 16.23 -13.90 -2.18
N LEU A 117 15.06 -13.24 -2.16
CA LEU A 117 14.12 -13.32 -1.04
C LEU A 117 13.26 -14.59 -1.08
N LEU A 118 13.23 -15.30 -2.21
CA LEU A 118 12.33 -16.43 -2.45
C LEU A 118 13.09 -17.71 -2.76
N ARG A 119 12.50 -18.84 -2.35
CA ARG A 119 12.93 -20.20 -2.69
C ARG A 119 11.75 -21.06 -3.13
N ARG A 120 12.00 -22.16 -3.84
CA ARG A 120 10.97 -23.16 -4.14
C ARG A 120 10.80 -24.12 -2.97
N ALA A 121 9.55 -24.50 -2.71
CA ALA A 121 9.16 -25.47 -1.70
C ALA A 121 9.15 -26.90 -2.24
#